data_AF-A0A7W0U858-F1
#
_entry.id   AF-A0A7W0U858-F1
#
_cell.length_a   1.000
_cell.length_b   1.000
_cell.length_c   1.000
_cell.angle_alpha   90.00
_cell.angle_beta   90.00
_cell.angle_gamma   90.00
#
_symmetry.space_group_name_H-M   'P 1'
#
loop_
_entity.id
_entity.type
_entity.pdbx_description
1 polymer ?
#
loop_
_entity_poly.entity_id
_entity_poly.type
_entity_poly.pdbx_seq_one_letter_code
_entity_poly.pdbx_strand_id
1 'polypeptide(L)'
;MRIVHYINQYFAGVGGEEEAGRGPELREEPVGPGKRLQTLLGDEHEIVATVFCGDDYAAGTAEAAEEILSLVDEVDPELIVAGPAFTSGRYGVACSAVIAAAHERGIEAIASMHEDNPGLQDAGAAPVVESGQSARKMKGTMERLAAAVQKLAAGEQIGEEEGRISRLRRVNVLAEAPAAARAVELALARLGGDTERTELTPPDFDQVMPAGPVEDLSDATLALVTEGGLVPAGNPDGLESSRATLWLRYSLDGRDSLPEGEFESVDGGFSTVAADEDPHRMVPLDVARELEQEGAIGGLHPEYLVTTGNGTAVAASKHFGVEWAVELHKAEVQAAILSAT
;
A
#
# COMPACT_ATOMS: atom_id res chain seq x y z
N MET A 1 -24.12 8.69 -22.47
CA MET A 1 -23.79 7.99 -21.21
C MET A 1 -23.95 8.95 -20.04
N ARG A 2 -24.59 8.53 -18.96
CA ARG A 2 -24.80 9.29 -17.72
C ARG A 2 -23.61 9.08 -16.78
N ILE A 3 -22.93 10.17 -16.44
CA ILE A 3 -21.70 10.14 -15.64
C ILE A 3 -21.92 10.88 -14.33
N VAL A 4 -21.45 10.29 -13.24
CA VAL A 4 -21.27 11.02 -11.97
C VAL A 4 -19.80 11.28 -11.75
N HIS A 5 -19.48 12.54 -11.43
CA HIS A 5 -18.11 12.95 -11.12
C HIS A 5 -17.93 13.08 -9.61
N TYR A 6 -17.11 12.22 -9.01
CA TYR A 6 -16.68 12.35 -7.62
C TYR A 6 -15.45 13.24 -7.49
N ILE A 7 -15.53 14.29 -6.65
CA ILE A 7 -14.42 15.19 -6.35
C ILE A 7 -14.30 15.54 -4.86
N ASN A 8 -13.18 16.13 -4.42
CA ASN A 8 -13.06 16.64 -3.06
C ASN A 8 -13.68 18.03 -2.86
N GLN A 9 -13.80 18.45 -1.60
CA GLN A 9 -14.35 19.74 -1.19
C GLN A 9 -13.62 20.93 -1.83
N TYR A 10 -12.31 20.83 -2.04
CA TYR A 10 -11.51 21.89 -2.66
C TYR A 10 -11.89 22.08 -4.13
N PHE A 11 -11.93 21.00 -4.91
CA PHE A 11 -12.34 21.07 -6.31
C PHE A 11 -13.83 21.38 -6.48
N ALA A 12 -14.65 21.06 -5.49
CA ALA A 12 -16.06 21.47 -5.44
C ALA A 12 -16.24 22.97 -5.14
N GLY A 13 -15.17 23.69 -4.78
CA GLY A 13 -15.20 25.11 -4.43
C GLY A 13 -15.87 25.39 -3.09
N VAL A 14 -15.89 24.41 -2.18
CA VAL A 14 -16.53 24.51 -0.85
C VAL A 14 -15.58 25.10 0.18
N GLY A 15 -14.31 24.68 0.16
CA GLY A 15 -13.28 25.14 1.09
C GLY A 15 -12.02 24.30 1.00
N GLY A 16 -11.00 24.65 1.78
CA GLY A 16 -9.76 23.90 1.90
C GLY A 16 -9.80 22.87 3.05
N GLU A 17 -8.78 22.93 3.91
CA GLU A 17 -8.65 22.06 5.08
C GLU A 17 -9.77 22.28 6.11
N GLU A 18 -10.30 23.51 6.20
CA GLU A 18 -11.38 23.86 7.14
C GLU A 18 -12.70 23.13 6.85
N GLU A 19 -12.90 22.69 5.60
CA GLU A 19 -14.07 21.90 5.17
C GLU A 19 -13.72 20.42 4.93
N ALA A 20 -12.51 19.96 5.29
CA ALA A 20 -12.08 18.58 5.03
C ALA A 20 -12.86 17.54 5.84
N GLY A 21 -13.47 17.91 6.97
CA GLY A 21 -14.33 17.02 7.77
C GLY A 21 -15.78 16.94 7.30
N ARG A 22 -16.12 17.53 6.15
CA ARG A 22 -17.50 17.61 5.65
C ARG A 22 -17.94 16.28 5.04
N GLY A 23 -19.16 15.86 5.38
CA GLY A 23 -19.80 14.68 4.78
C GLY A 23 -20.10 14.84 3.28
N PRO A 24 -20.54 13.76 2.61
CA PRO A 24 -20.78 13.77 1.18
C PRO A 24 -22.03 14.57 0.79
N GLU A 25 -21.96 15.29 -0.33
CA GLU A 25 -23.05 16.08 -0.90
C GLU A 25 -23.10 15.95 -2.42
N LEU A 26 -24.32 16.02 -2.97
CA LEU A 26 -24.59 15.92 -4.40
C LEU A 26 -25.00 17.28 -4.99
N ARG A 27 -24.53 17.58 -6.19
CA ARG A 27 -24.96 18.71 -7.02
C ARG A 27 -25.31 18.20 -8.42
N GLU A 28 -26.52 18.50 -8.88
CA GLU A 28 -27.02 18.12 -10.22
C GLU A 28 -26.44 19.01 -11.34
N GLU A 29 -25.12 19.22 -11.33
CA GLU A 29 -24.40 19.92 -12.38
C GLU A 29 -22.90 19.53 -12.36
N PRO A 30 -22.17 19.74 -13.47
CA PRO A 30 -20.72 19.60 -13.47
C PRO A 30 -20.06 20.71 -12.64
N VAL A 31 -19.25 20.35 -11.64
CA VAL A 31 -18.54 21.29 -10.77
C VAL A 31 -17.02 21.15 -10.91
N GLY A 32 -16.30 22.27 -10.76
CA GLY A 32 -14.84 22.29 -10.76
C GLY A 32 -14.23 21.65 -12.02
N PRO A 33 -13.34 20.63 -11.87
CA PRO A 33 -12.74 19.94 -13.01
C PRO A 33 -13.79 19.22 -13.88
N GLY A 34 -14.97 18.90 -13.35
CA GLY A 34 -16.07 18.29 -14.10
C GLY A 34 -16.58 19.15 -15.25
N LYS A 35 -16.53 20.47 -15.14
CA LYS A 35 -16.87 21.39 -16.25
C LYS A 35 -15.94 21.19 -17.46
N ARG A 36 -14.65 20.99 -17.18
CA ARG A 36 -13.66 20.73 -18.22
C ARG A 36 -13.81 19.33 -18.80
N LEU A 37 -14.09 18.34 -17.95
CA LEU A 37 -14.38 16.98 -18.40
C LEU A 37 -15.60 16.97 -19.34
N GLN A 38 -16.71 17.59 -18.94
CA GLN A 38 -17.91 17.72 -19.76
C GLN A 38 -17.60 18.34 -21.14
N THR A 39 -16.79 19.40 -21.17
CA THR A 39 -16.39 20.04 -22.43
C THR A 39 -15.62 19.08 -23.35
N LEU A 40 -14.76 18.25 -22.80
CA LEU A 40 -13.95 17.29 -23.55
C LEU A 40 -14.74 16.06 -24.00
N LEU A 41 -15.75 15.67 -23.23
CA LEU A 41 -16.65 14.56 -23.55
C LEU A 41 -17.66 14.92 -24.64
N GLY A 42 -17.93 16.21 -24.86
CA GLY A 42 -18.87 16.68 -25.86
C GLY A 42 -20.33 16.39 -25.47
N ASP A 43 -21.21 16.30 -26.46
CA ASP A 43 -22.65 16.13 -26.26
C ASP A 43 -23.08 14.65 -26.14
N GLU A 44 -22.18 13.69 -26.39
CA GLU A 44 -22.47 12.25 -26.38
C GLU A 44 -22.45 11.64 -24.97
N HIS A 45 -21.71 12.26 -24.05
CA HIS A 45 -21.64 11.85 -22.64
C HIS A 45 -21.87 13.04 -21.72
N GLU A 46 -22.72 12.85 -20.73
CA GLU A 46 -23.21 13.92 -19.84
C GLU A 46 -22.84 13.60 -18.40
N ILE A 47 -22.21 14.57 -17.74
CA ILE A 47 -22.02 14.58 -16.29
C ILE A 47 -23.30 15.10 -15.67
N VAL A 48 -24.14 14.17 -15.22
CA VAL A 48 -25.48 14.45 -14.70
C VAL A 48 -25.44 14.97 -13.26
N ALA A 49 -24.40 14.61 -12.51
CA ALA A 49 -24.18 15.13 -11.17
C ALA A 49 -22.69 15.11 -10.80
N THR A 50 -22.34 15.98 -9.85
CA THR A 50 -21.09 15.94 -9.11
C THR A 50 -21.39 15.55 -7.67
N VAL A 51 -20.72 14.52 -7.17
CA VAL A 51 -20.70 14.20 -5.73
C VAL A 51 -19.38 14.70 -5.16
N PHE A 52 -19.40 15.35 -4.01
CA PHE A 52 -18.18 15.74 -3.33
C PHE A 52 -18.21 15.43 -1.85
N CYS A 53 -17.04 15.20 -1.26
CA CYS A 53 -16.88 14.93 0.15
C CYS A 53 -15.59 15.58 0.65
N GLY A 54 -15.51 15.90 1.94
CA GLY A 54 -14.31 16.37 2.58
C GLY A 54 -13.27 15.26 2.69
N ASP A 55 -12.00 15.57 2.42
CA ASP A 55 -10.91 14.59 2.41
C ASP A 55 -10.72 13.84 3.74
N ASP A 56 -10.89 14.49 4.89
CA ASP A 56 -10.74 13.87 6.21
C ASP A 56 -11.90 12.93 6.52
N TYR A 57 -13.12 13.34 6.14
CA TYR A 57 -14.32 12.51 6.30
C TYR A 57 -14.21 11.26 5.42
N ALA A 58 -13.92 11.45 4.13
CA ALA A 58 -13.88 10.37 3.17
C ALA A 58 -12.77 9.34 3.47
N ALA A 59 -11.61 9.78 3.98
CA ALA A 59 -10.52 8.88 4.35
C ALA A 59 -10.64 8.31 5.78
N GLY A 60 -11.33 9.02 6.68
CA GLY A 60 -11.40 8.67 8.11
C GLY A 60 -12.65 7.91 8.54
N THR A 61 -13.69 7.85 7.70
CA THR A 61 -14.97 7.17 8.01
C THR A 61 -15.11 5.90 7.19
N ALA A 62 -15.28 4.76 7.85
CA ALA A 62 -15.32 3.44 7.22
C ALA A 62 -16.47 3.31 6.20
N GLU A 63 -17.60 3.94 6.47
CA GLU A 63 -18.80 3.91 5.62
C GLU A 63 -18.83 4.99 4.53
N ALA A 64 -17.84 5.88 4.45
CA ALA A 64 -17.91 7.06 3.58
C ALA A 64 -18.09 6.70 2.09
N ALA A 65 -17.40 5.67 1.60
CA ALA A 65 -17.56 5.22 0.21
C ALA A 65 -18.98 4.74 -0.09
N GLU A 66 -19.60 4.03 0.87
CA GLU A 66 -20.97 3.52 0.75
C GLU A 66 -22.00 4.66 0.79
N GLU A 67 -21.77 5.68 1.62
CA GLU A 67 -22.59 6.90 1.66
C GLU A 67 -22.48 7.71 0.36
N ILE A 68 -21.26 7.88 -0.16
CA ILE A 68 -21.02 8.51 -1.46
C ILE A 68 -21.78 7.75 -2.55
N LEU A 69 -21.67 6.42 -2.59
CA LEU A 69 -22.36 5.60 -3.59
C LEU A 69 -23.87 5.63 -3.43
N SER A 70 -24.39 5.80 -2.21
CA SER A 70 -25.83 5.97 -2.00
C SER A 70 -26.37 7.23 -2.68
N LEU A 71 -25.61 8.34 -2.64
CA LEU A 71 -25.97 9.56 -3.39
C LEU A 71 -25.84 9.36 -4.91
N VAL A 72 -24.82 8.61 -5.33
CA VAL A 72 -24.62 8.26 -6.74
C VAL A 72 -25.81 7.45 -7.29
N ASP A 73 -26.35 6.51 -6.50
CA ASP A 73 -27.50 5.68 -6.89
C ASP A 73 -28.79 6.51 -7.14
N GLU A 74 -28.94 7.68 -6.49
CA GLU A 74 -30.10 8.57 -6.67
C GLU A 74 -30.24 9.10 -8.10
N VAL A 75 -29.13 9.11 -8.87
CA VAL A 75 -29.07 9.68 -10.22
C VAL A 75 -28.83 8.64 -11.32
N ASP A 76 -28.90 7.33 -11.01
CA ASP A 76 -28.83 6.22 -11.97
C ASP A 76 -27.72 6.40 -13.04
N PRO A 77 -26.43 6.39 -12.65
CA PRO A 77 -25.33 6.58 -13.56
C PRO A 77 -24.89 5.30 -14.23
N GLU A 78 -24.34 5.45 -15.43
CA GLU A 78 -23.70 4.37 -16.18
C GLU A 78 -22.19 4.31 -15.89
N LEU A 79 -21.58 5.42 -15.48
CA LEU A 79 -20.15 5.50 -15.14
C LEU A 79 -19.90 6.47 -13.98
N ILE A 80 -19.01 6.08 -13.07
CA ILE A 80 -18.45 6.96 -12.05
C ILE A 80 -17.03 7.36 -12.44
N VAL A 81 -16.75 8.66 -12.42
CA VAL A 81 -15.40 9.19 -12.59
C VAL A 81 -14.94 9.79 -11.26
N ALA A 82 -13.82 9.34 -10.69
CA ALA A 82 -13.27 9.87 -9.45
C ALA A 82 -11.94 10.62 -9.71
N GLY A 83 -11.73 11.76 -9.04
CA GLY A 83 -10.50 12.54 -9.19
C GLY A 83 -10.64 13.71 -10.17
N PRO A 84 -9.55 14.26 -10.73
CA PRO A 84 -8.18 13.78 -10.57
C PRO A 84 -7.61 14.11 -9.20
N ALA A 85 -7.03 13.11 -8.54
CA ALA A 85 -6.45 13.23 -7.20
C ALA A 85 -4.99 13.71 -7.19
N PHE A 86 -4.27 13.63 -8.33
CA PHE A 86 -2.84 13.95 -8.40
C PHE A 86 -2.07 13.17 -7.32
N THR A 87 -1.18 13.82 -6.57
CA THR A 87 -0.47 13.23 -5.42
C THR A 87 -1.19 13.45 -4.08
N SER A 88 -2.45 13.92 -4.08
CA SER A 88 -3.19 14.16 -2.83
C SER A 88 -3.49 12.84 -2.13
N GLY A 89 -2.92 12.64 -0.94
CA GLY A 89 -3.01 11.39 -0.19
C GLY A 89 -4.43 11.01 0.20
N ARG A 90 -5.06 11.81 1.08
CA ARG A 90 -6.41 11.52 1.62
C ARG A 90 -7.45 11.45 0.50
N TYR A 91 -7.41 12.39 -0.43
CA TYR A 91 -8.31 12.41 -1.58
C TYR A 91 -8.12 11.20 -2.52
N GLY A 92 -6.87 10.77 -2.75
CA GLY A 92 -6.58 9.62 -3.60
C GLY A 92 -7.03 8.29 -2.99
N VAL A 93 -6.86 8.14 -1.66
CA VAL A 93 -7.43 7.02 -0.90
C VAL A 93 -8.95 7.00 -1.03
N ALA A 94 -9.60 8.15 -0.84
CA ALA A 94 -11.05 8.27 -1.00
C ALA A 94 -11.53 7.94 -2.43
N CYS A 95 -10.86 8.47 -3.47
CA CYS A 95 -11.17 8.15 -4.87
C CYS A 95 -11.10 6.64 -5.11
N SER A 96 -10.08 5.98 -4.56
CA SER A 96 -9.83 4.56 -4.75
C SER A 96 -10.87 3.70 -4.05
N ALA A 97 -11.25 4.06 -2.81
CA ALA A 97 -12.32 3.41 -2.08
C ALA A 97 -13.66 3.50 -2.83
N VAL A 98 -14.01 4.68 -3.37
CA VAL A 98 -15.25 4.87 -4.13
C VAL A 98 -15.29 4.00 -5.39
N ILE A 99 -14.22 4.00 -6.20
CA ILE A 99 -14.21 3.20 -7.45
C ILE A 99 -14.11 1.69 -7.18
N ALA A 100 -13.44 1.28 -6.10
CA ALA A 100 -13.37 -0.12 -5.71
C ALA A 100 -14.74 -0.64 -5.28
N ALA A 101 -15.44 0.09 -4.40
CA ALA A 101 -16.79 -0.26 -3.96
C ALA A 101 -17.79 -0.22 -5.12
N ALA A 102 -17.70 0.76 -6.03
CA ALA A 102 -18.51 0.79 -7.25
C ALA A 102 -18.31 -0.47 -8.11
N HIS A 103 -17.05 -0.86 -8.30
CA HIS A 103 -16.69 -2.03 -9.11
C HIS A 103 -17.22 -3.32 -8.50
N GLU A 104 -17.19 -3.48 -7.17
CA GLU A 104 -17.78 -4.62 -6.47
C GLU A 104 -19.30 -4.72 -6.66
N ARG A 105 -19.98 -3.57 -6.78
CA ARG A 105 -21.41 -3.49 -7.10
C ARG A 105 -21.72 -3.67 -8.59
N GLY A 106 -20.70 -3.80 -9.44
CA GLY A 106 -20.85 -3.94 -10.90
C GLY A 106 -21.16 -2.63 -11.62
N ILE A 107 -20.93 -1.47 -10.99
CA ILE A 107 -21.02 -0.16 -11.63
C ILE A 107 -19.68 0.13 -12.31
N GLU A 108 -19.70 0.59 -13.56
CA GLU A 108 -18.46 1.02 -14.21
C GLU A 108 -17.89 2.24 -13.50
N ALA A 109 -16.59 2.21 -13.21
CA ALA A 109 -15.92 3.28 -12.49
C ALA A 109 -14.49 3.44 -12.98
N ILE A 110 -14.00 4.68 -13.00
CA ILE A 110 -12.61 5.02 -13.31
C ILE A 110 -12.13 6.13 -12.38
N ALA A 111 -10.87 6.07 -11.94
CA ALA A 111 -10.24 7.19 -11.24
C ALA A 111 -9.05 7.76 -12.01
N SER A 112 -8.59 8.94 -11.60
CA SER A 112 -7.31 9.49 -12.03
C SER A 112 -6.48 9.96 -10.85
N MET A 113 -5.23 9.50 -10.77
CA MET A 113 -4.27 9.87 -9.72
C MET A 113 -2.82 9.72 -10.23
N HIS A 114 -1.85 10.22 -9.48
CA HIS A 114 -0.42 10.06 -9.79
C HIS A 114 0.06 8.67 -9.32
N GLU A 115 1.14 8.15 -9.92
CA GLU A 115 1.74 6.86 -9.52
C GLU A 115 2.15 6.83 -8.03
N ASP A 116 2.69 7.94 -7.52
CA ASP A 116 3.05 8.12 -6.11
C ASP A 116 1.84 8.30 -5.15
N ASN A 117 0.61 8.25 -5.65
CA ASN A 117 -0.56 8.43 -4.78
C ASN A 117 -0.76 7.19 -3.90
N PRO A 118 -0.84 7.33 -2.55
CA PRO A 118 -0.97 6.18 -1.65
C PRO A 118 -2.25 5.36 -1.89
N GLY A 119 -3.32 5.97 -2.42
CA GLY A 119 -4.57 5.28 -2.71
C GLY A 119 -4.51 4.35 -3.93
N LEU A 120 -3.49 4.45 -4.79
CA LEU A 120 -3.43 3.68 -6.04
C LEU A 120 -3.54 2.16 -5.83
N GLN A 121 -2.96 1.66 -4.75
CA GLN A 121 -3.01 0.23 -4.43
C GLN A 121 -4.41 -0.22 -3.98
N ASP A 122 -5.19 0.69 -3.41
CA ASP A 122 -6.53 0.43 -2.86
C ASP A 122 -7.60 0.37 -3.94
N ALA A 123 -7.32 0.89 -5.15
CA ALA A 123 -8.24 0.82 -6.29
C ALA A 123 -8.46 -0.61 -6.83
N GLY A 124 -7.65 -1.58 -6.39
CA GLY A 124 -7.79 -2.98 -6.78
C GLY A 124 -7.70 -3.18 -8.30
N ALA A 125 -8.76 -3.73 -8.90
CA ALA A 125 -8.86 -3.97 -10.34
C ALA A 125 -9.55 -2.82 -11.12
N ALA A 126 -10.13 -1.85 -10.41
CA ALA A 126 -10.78 -0.72 -11.05
C ALA A 126 -9.75 0.11 -11.83
N PRO A 127 -10.09 0.60 -13.03
CA PRO A 127 -9.16 1.35 -13.86
C PRO A 127 -8.79 2.68 -13.21
N VAL A 128 -7.49 2.95 -13.15
CA VAL A 128 -6.93 4.23 -12.73
C VAL A 128 -6.02 4.73 -13.82
N VAL A 129 -6.23 5.96 -14.28
CA VAL A 129 -5.41 6.60 -15.32
C VAL A 129 -4.52 7.70 -14.76
N GLU A 130 -3.31 7.76 -15.26
CA GLU A 130 -2.24 8.64 -14.80
C GLU A 130 -2.68 10.12 -14.86
N SER A 131 -2.52 10.81 -13.72
CA SER A 131 -2.55 12.27 -13.63
C SER A 131 -1.14 12.83 -13.43
N GLY A 132 -0.94 14.12 -13.65
CA GLY A 132 0.32 14.77 -13.27
C GLY A 132 0.53 14.89 -11.75
N GLN A 133 1.63 15.50 -11.33
CA GLN A 133 1.94 15.66 -9.90
C GLN A 133 1.05 16.68 -9.16
N SER A 134 0.36 17.58 -9.86
CA SER A 134 -0.48 18.61 -9.21
C SER A 134 -1.51 19.20 -10.18
N ALA A 135 -2.43 20.02 -9.64
CA ALA A 135 -3.42 20.76 -10.41
C ALA A 135 -2.83 21.66 -11.52
N ARG A 136 -1.54 21.99 -11.49
CA ARG A 136 -0.86 22.68 -12.61
C ARG A 136 -0.89 21.85 -13.91
N LYS A 137 -1.02 20.53 -13.80
CA LYS A 137 -1.13 19.56 -14.90
C LYS A 137 -2.58 19.18 -15.21
N MET A 138 -3.57 19.87 -14.64
CA MET A 138 -5.00 19.64 -14.85
C MET A 138 -5.36 19.54 -16.34
N LYS A 139 -4.77 20.40 -17.18
CA LYS A 139 -5.07 20.40 -18.60
C LYS A 139 -4.79 19.03 -19.27
N GLY A 140 -3.56 18.54 -19.18
CA GLY A 140 -3.21 17.24 -19.78
C GLY A 140 -3.91 16.06 -19.09
N THR A 141 -4.09 16.15 -17.77
CA THR A 141 -4.76 15.11 -16.97
C THR A 141 -6.20 14.90 -17.44
N MET A 142 -6.98 15.97 -17.57
CA MET A 142 -8.38 15.84 -18.01
C MET A 142 -8.50 15.41 -19.48
N GLU A 143 -7.54 15.76 -20.34
CA GLU A 143 -7.52 15.29 -21.74
C GLU A 143 -7.32 13.78 -21.81
N ARG A 144 -6.40 13.24 -21.00
CA ARG A 144 -6.19 11.78 -20.88
C ARG A 144 -7.39 11.08 -20.25
N LEU A 145 -7.92 11.64 -19.16
CA LEU A 145 -9.09 11.09 -18.47
C LEU A 145 -10.32 11.06 -19.40
N ALA A 146 -10.56 12.11 -20.18
CA ALA A 146 -11.65 12.14 -21.15
C ALA A 146 -11.50 11.04 -22.23
N ALA A 147 -10.30 10.84 -22.77
CA ALA A 147 -10.03 9.78 -23.75
C ALA A 147 -10.29 8.38 -23.17
N ALA A 148 -9.88 8.16 -21.91
CA ALA A 148 -10.14 6.91 -21.20
C ALA A 148 -11.64 6.67 -20.95
N VAL A 149 -12.38 7.70 -20.55
CA VAL A 149 -13.84 7.65 -20.39
C VAL A 149 -14.54 7.33 -21.70
N GLN A 150 -14.13 7.94 -22.82
CA GLN A 150 -14.69 7.66 -24.14
C GLN A 150 -14.47 6.19 -24.57
N LYS A 151 -13.29 5.62 -24.27
CA LYS A 151 -13.03 4.20 -24.51
C LYS A 151 -13.91 3.27 -23.68
N LEU A 152 -14.06 3.55 -22.38
CA LEU A 152 -14.99 2.79 -21.54
C LEU A 152 -16.42 2.86 -22.08
N ALA A 153 -16.87 4.05 -22.47
CA ALA A 153 -18.19 4.23 -23.06
C ALA A 153 -18.40 3.45 -24.38
N ALA A 154 -17.32 3.14 -25.10
CA ALA A 154 -17.33 2.30 -26.29
C ALA A 154 -17.24 0.79 -25.98
N GLY A 155 -17.15 0.41 -24.70
CA GLY A 155 -16.95 -0.98 -24.26
C GLY A 155 -15.52 -1.48 -24.47
N GLU A 156 -14.56 -0.58 -24.70
CA GLU A 156 -13.15 -0.91 -24.88
C GLU A 156 -12.42 -1.03 -23.53
N GLN A 157 -11.36 -1.83 -23.51
CA GLN A 157 -10.49 -1.92 -22.33
C GLN A 157 -9.49 -0.76 -22.30
N ILE A 158 -9.26 -0.21 -21.11
CA ILE A 158 -8.17 0.75 -20.86
C ILE A 158 -6.90 -0.04 -20.52
N GLY A 159 -5.86 0.14 -21.35
CA GLY A 159 -4.52 -0.39 -21.15
C GLY A 159 -3.48 0.70 -20.86
N GLU A 160 -2.20 0.31 -20.93
CA GLU A 160 -1.07 1.20 -20.70
C GLU A 160 -1.00 2.36 -21.71
N GLU A 161 -1.45 2.14 -22.96
CA GLU A 161 -1.47 3.18 -24.01
C GLU A 161 -2.36 4.38 -23.64
N GLU A 162 -3.40 4.14 -22.83
CA GLU A 162 -4.29 5.18 -22.30
C GLU A 162 -3.77 5.79 -20.99
N GLY A 163 -2.62 5.34 -20.52
CA GLY A 163 -2.01 5.73 -19.27
C GLY A 163 -2.62 5.05 -18.05
N ARG A 164 -3.13 3.81 -18.18
CA ARG A 164 -3.55 3.03 -17.01
C ARG A 164 -2.35 2.74 -16.11
N ILE A 165 -2.51 3.05 -14.82
CA ILE A 165 -1.51 2.81 -13.77
C ILE A 165 -2.00 1.84 -12.68
N SER A 166 -3.30 1.49 -12.65
CA SER A 166 -3.79 0.45 -11.74
C SER A 166 -3.52 -0.95 -12.24
N ARG A 167 -3.48 -1.91 -11.31
CA ARG A 167 -3.36 -3.33 -11.62
C ARG A 167 -4.45 -3.76 -12.58
N LEU A 168 -4.08 -4.56 -13.58
CA LEU A 168 -5.04 -5.21 -14.46
C LEU A 168 -5.81 -6.28 -13.67
N ARG A 169 -7.10 -6.44 -13.98
CA ARG A 169 -7.91 -7.54 -13.45
C ARG A 169 -7.23 -8.85 -13.83
N ARG A 170 -6.89 -9.69 -12.84
CA ARG A 170 -6.42 -11.06 -13.10
C ARG A 170 -7.55 -11.84 -13.74
N VAL A 171 -7.34 -12.28 -14.97
CA VAL A 171 -8.26 -13.12 -15.71
C VAL A 171 -7.64 -14.51 -15.88
N ASN A 172 -8.45 -15.55 -15.65
CA ASN A 172 -8.01 -16.90 -15.96
C ASN A 172 -7.97 -17.06 -17.48
N VAL A 173 -6.81 -17.47 -17.99
CA VAL A 173 -6.61 -17.77 -19.40
C VAL A 173 -6.23 -19.23 -19.56
N LEU A 174 -6.67 -19.85 -20.65
CA LEU A 174 -6.25 -21.19 -21.02
C LEU A 174 -5.01 -21.06 -21.90
N ALA A 175 -3.84 -21.41 -21.36
CA ALA A 175 -2.58 -21.33 -22.08
C ALA A 175 -2.52 -22.39 -23.20
N GLU A 176 -1.88 -22.05 -24.32
CA GLU A 176 -1.74 -22.95 -25.48
C GLU A 176 -0.91 -24.20 -25.17
N ALA A 177 0.07 -24.08 -24.26
CA ALA A 177 0.96 -25.16 -23.86
C ALA A 177 0.83 -25.49 -22.35
N PRO A 178 1.08 -26.75 -21.93
CA PRO A 178 1.09 -27.13 -20.51
C PRO A 178 2.16 -26.39 -19.71
N ALA A 179 1.92 -26.17 -18.42
CA ALA A 179 2.86 -25.45 -17.53
C ALA A 179 4.26 -26.05 -17.52
N ALA A 180 4.38 -27.38 -17.57
CA ALA A 180 5.68 -28.06 -17.61
C ALA A 180 6.51 -27.71 -18.86
N ALA A 181 5.87 -27.60 -20.03
CA ALA A 181 6.57 -27.26 -21.27
C ALA A 181 7.08 -25.81 -21.24
N ARG A 182 6.22 -24.87 -20.82
CA ARG A 182 6.58 -23.45 -20.72
C ARG A 182 7.69 -23.21 -19.69
N ALA A 183 7.65 -23.90 -18.55
CA ALA A 183 8.69 -23.82 -17.53
C ALA A 183 10.05 -24.31 -18.06
N VAL A 184 10.07 -25.41 -18.83
CA VAL A 184 11.31 -25.91 -19.46
C VAL A 184 11.83 -24.93 -20.51
N GLU A 185 10.95 -24.33 -21.32
CA GLU A 185 11.35 -23.31 -22.31
C GLU A 185 11.98 -22.08 -21.65
N LEU A 186 11.37 -21.56 -20.58
CA LEU A 186 11.93 -20.44 -19.81
C LEU A 186 13.28 -20.81 -19.19
N ALA A 187 13.43 -22.02 -18.64
CA ALA A 187 14.70 -22.49 -18.09
C ALA A 187 15.79 -22.60 -19.16
N LEU A 188 15.47 -23.14 -20.34
CA LEU A 188 16.41 -23.24 -21.47
C LEU A 188 16.79 -21.85 -22.00
N ALA A 189 15.84 -20.92 -22.09
CA ALA A 189 16.12 -19.53 -22.45
C ALA A 189 17.10 -18.88 -21.46
N ARG A 190 16.86 -19.09 -20.15
CA ARG A 190 17.73 -18.57 -19.09
C ARG A 190 19.14 -19.14 -19.13
N LEU A 191 19.27 -20.44 -19.39
CA LEU A 191 20.56 -21.11 -19.59
C LEU A 191 21.26 -20.64 -20.87
N GLY A 192 20.49 -20.24 -21.88
CA GLY A 192 20.98 -19.65 -23.13
C GLY A 192 21.38 -18.17 -23.02
N GLY A 193 21.19 -17.54 -21.86
CA GLY A 193 21.58 -16.16 -21.58
C GLY A 193 20.45 -15.13 -21.61
N ASP A 194 19.20 -15.53 -21.90
CA ASP A 194 18.03 -14.65 -21.84
C ASP A 194 17.54 -14.54 -20.38
N THR A 195 17.89 -13.44 -19.71
CA THR A 195 17.59 -13.23 -18.28
C THR A 195 16.27 -12.53 -18.02
N GLU A 196 15.68 -11.94 -19.06
CA GLU A 196 14.52 -11.06 -18.94
C GLU A 196 13.21 -11.78 -19.26
N ARG A 197 13.27 -12.86 -20.05
CA ARG A 197 12.06 -13.59 -20.45
C ARG A 197 11.35 -14.22 -19.26
N THR A 198 10.10 -13.84 -19.08
CA THR A 198 9.21 -14.35 -18.02
C THR A 198 7.78 -14.43 -18.53
N GLU A 199 7.01 -15.43 -18.05
CA GLU A 199 5.56 -15.49 -18.25
C GLU A 199 4.77 -14.75 -17.16
N LEU A 200 5.47 -14.29 -16.12
CA LEU A 200 4.92 -13.52 -15.00
C LEU A 200 5.56 -12.14 -15.01
N THR A 201 4.75 -11.08 -15.00
CA THR A 201 5.27 -9.75 -14.66
C THR A 201 5.77 -9.81 -13.22
N PRO A 202 7.09 -9.63 -12.98
CA PRO A 202 7.60 -9.56 -11.61
C PRO A 202 6.88 -8.41 -10.90
N PRO A 203 6.52 -8.57 -9.62
CA PRO A 203 6.02 -7.43 -8.86
C PRO A 203 7.12 -6.35 -8.85
N ASP A 204 6.69 -5.09 -8.94
CA ASP A 204 7.60 -3.98 -8.72
C ASP A 204 8.01 -4.00 -7.24
N PHE A 205 9.30 -4.21 -7.00
CA PHE A 205 9.86 -4.18 -5.66
C PHE A 205 10.39 -2.77 -5.43
N ASP A 206 9.79 -2.04 -4.48
CA ASP A 206 10.30 -0.73 -4.04
C ASP A 206 11.80 -0.85 -3.77
N GLN A 207 12.62 -0.12 -4.54
CA GLN A 207 14.04 0.02 -4.22
C GLN A 207 14.19 1.02 -3.09
N VAL A 208 14.42 0.52 -1.88
CA VAL A 208 14.74 1.37 -0.73
C VAL A 208 16.23 1.67 -0.78
N MET A 209 16.59 2.96 -0.76
CA MET A 209 17.98 3.38 -0.62
C MET A 209 18.51 2.87 0.74
N PRO A 210 19.58 2.05 0.76
CA PRO A 210 20.14 1.59 2.02
C PRO A 210 20.55 2.76 2.91
N ALA A 211 20.37 2.60 4.22
CA ALA A 211 20.90 3.56 5.19
C ALA A 211 22.42 3.72 5.00
N GLY A 212 22.92 4.93 5.22
CA GLY A 212 24.37 5.17 5.22
C GLY A 212 25.07 4.30 6.29
N PRO A 213 26.35 3.94 6.08
CA PRO A 213 27.10 3.18 7.07
C PRO A 213 27.26 3.97 8.37
N VAL A 214 27.24 3.28 9.51
CA VAL A 214 27.65 3.86 10.80
C VAL A 214 29.18 3.91 10.83
N GLU A 215 29.76 5.10 10.99
CA GLU A 215 31.21 5.29 10.89
C GLU A 215 31.98 4.70 12.08
N ASP A 216 31.43 4.84 13.29
CA ASP A 216 32.00 4.29 14.51
C ASP A 216 30.91 3.58 15.31
N LEU A 217 31.04 2.25 15.41
CA LEU A 217 30.12 1.43 16.18
C LEU A 217 30.38 1.51 17.69
N SER A 218 31.60 1.84 18.13
CA SER A 218 32.01 1.80 19.53
C SER A 218 31.28 2.83 20.42
N ASP A 219 30.67 3.85 19.81
CA ASP A 219 29.81 4.84 20.47
C ASP A 219 28.32 4.66 20.09
N ALA A 220 28.00 3.69 19.22
CA ALA A 220 26.66 3.49 18.69
C ALA A 220 25.81 2.58 19.57
N THR A 221 24.55 2.97 19.76
CA THR A 221 23.50 2.12 20.31
C THR A 221 22.85 1.32 19.18
N LEU A 222 22.82 -0.01 19.32
CA LEU A 222 22.20 -0.92 18.38
C LEU A 222 20.86 -1.45 18.91
N ALA A 223 19.87 -1.60 18.04
CA ALA A 223 18.63 -2.30 18.34
C ALA A 223 18.59 -3.68 17.69
N LEU A 224 17.95 -4.63 18.38
CA LEU A 224 17.63 -5.94 17.84
C LEU A 224 16.15 -5.95 17.45
N VAL A 225 15.88 -6.37 16.22
CA VAL A 225 14.54 -6.40 15.64
C VAL A 225 14.37 -7.72 14.91
N THR A 226 13.20 -8.35 15.00
CA THR A 226 12.96 -9.63 14.33
C THR A 226 11.54 -9.75 13.78
N GLU A 227 11.42 -10.38 12.62
CA GLU A 227 10.14 -10.74 12.03
C GLU A 227 9.75 -12.20 12.27
N GLY A 228 10.56 -12.99 12.96
CA GLY A 228 10.22 -14.41 13.16
C GLY A 228 9.50 -14.72 14.46
N GLY A 229 8.74 -13.76 14.99
CA GLY A 229 7.74 -14.00 16.04
C GLY A 229 8.29 -14.57 17.35
N LEU A 230 9.51 -14.21 17.75
CA LEU A 230 10.06 -14.63 19.05
C LEU A 230 9.37 -13.88 20.20
N VAL A 231 8.65 -14.61 21.06
CA VAL A 231 7.88 -14.08 22.18
C VAL A 231 8.20 -14.85 23.46
N PRO A 232 7.89 -14.33 24.67
CA PRO A 232 7.93 -15.13 25.89
C PRO A 232 7.06 -16.38 25.76
N ALA A 233 7.52 -17.49 26.35
CA ALA A 233 6.87 -18.78 26.25
C ALA A 233 5.38 -18.70 26.65
N GLY A 234 4.50 -19.29 25.84
CA GLY A 234 3.06 -19.22 25.98
C GLY A 234 2.39 -18.03 25.29
N ASN A 235 3.14 -17.19 24.57
CA ASN A 235 2.66 -16.03 23.80
C ASN A 235 1.62 -15.18 24.56
N PRO A 236 1.98 -14.60 25.72
CA PRO A 236 1.03 -13.96 26.62
C PRO A 236 0.35 -12.71 26.03
N ASP A 237 1.03 -12.04 25.09
CA ASP A 237 0.56 -10.81 24.45
C ASP A 237 -0.18 -11.06 23.13
N GLY A 238 -0.28 -12.33 22.71
CA GLY A 238 -1.13 -12.75 21.60
C GLY A 238 -0.64 -12.33 20.22
N LEU A 239 0.67 -12.34 19.96
CA LEU A 239 1.20 -12.13 18.61
C LEU A 239 0.70 -13.22 17.66
N GLU A 240 0.19 -12.85 16.48
CA GLU A 240 -0.36 -13.80 15.55
C GLU A 240 0.73 -14.59 14.81
N SER A 241 0.48 -15.88 14.57
CA SER A 241 1.42 -16.78 13.86
C SER A 241 1.51 -16.56 12.35
N SER A 242 0.60 -15.75 11.80
CA SER A 242 0.60 -15.31 10.41
C SER A 242 -0.25 -14.06 10.27
N ARG A 243 0.01 -13.24 9.26
CA ARG A 243 -0.76 -12.03 8.95
C ARG A 243 -0.87 -11.11 10.17
N ALA A 244 0.25 -10.86 10.84
CA ALA A 244 0.28 -10.09 12.06
C ALA A 244 -0.37 -8.71 11.86
N THR A 245 -1.23 -8.33 12.81
CA THR A 245 -1.86 -7.00 12.82
C THR A 245 -1.21 -6.06 13.82
N LEU A 246 -0.27 -6.57 14.60
CA LEU A 246 0.48 -5.86 15.62
C LEU A 246 1.97 -6.23 15.60
N TRP A 247 2.74 -5.44 16.32
CA TRP A 247 4.12 -5.73 16.71
C TRP A 247 4.26 -5.48 18.22
N LEU A 248 5.23 -6.11 18.84
CA LEU A 248 5.48 -6.09 20.28
C LEU A 248 6.91 -5.69 20.58
N ARG A 249 7.17 -5.36 21.85
CA ARG A 249 8.52 -5.12 22.37
C ARG A 249 8.71 -5.86 23.67
N TYR A 250 9.93 -6.33 23.91
CA TYR A 250 10.28 -7.08 25.11
C TYR A 250 11.61 -6.62 25.68
N SER A 251 11.68 -6.47 27.00
CA SER A 251 12.87 -6.00 27.71
C SER A 251 14.02 -7.02 27.66
N LEU A 252 15.21 -6.49 27.41
CA LEU A 252 16.53 -7.12 27.46
C LEU A 252 17.30 -6.70 28.73
N ASP A 253 16.67 -5.97 29.65
CA ASP A 253 17.34 -5.45 30.85
C ASP A 253 17.85 -6.59 31.73
N GLY A 254 19.14 -6.53 32.05
CA GLY A 254 19.80 -7.55 32.88
C GLY A 254 19.88 -8.94 32.22
N ARG A 255 19.66 -9.03 30.89
CA ARG A 255 19.78 -10.27 30.12
C ARG A 255 21.03 -10.25 29.25
N ASP A 256 21.86 -11.26 29.44
CA ASP A 256 23.01 -11.56 28.57
C ASP A 256 22.71 -12.70 27.57
N SER A 257 21.58 -13.39 27.73
CA SER A 257 21.18 -14.52 26.89
C SER A 257 19.67 -14.74 26.90
N LEU A 258 19.18 -15.48 25.90
CA LEU A 258 17.80 -15.94 25.77
C LEU A 258 17.78 -17.48 25.92
N PRO A 259 17.51 -18.02 27.12
CA PRO A 259 17.58 -19.46 27.36
C PRO A 259 16.41 -20.21 26.73
N GLU A 260 16.66 -21.45 26.33
CA GLU A 260 15.65 -22.40 25.87
C GLU A 260 14.48 -22.50 26.87
N GLY A 261 13.26 -22.41 26.36
CA GLY A 261 12.03 -22.55 27.15
C GLY A 261 11.53 -21.29 27.86
N GLU A 262 12.29 -20.17 27.87
CA GLU A 262 11.75 -18.86 28.28
C GLU A 262 11.10 -18.11 27.12
N PHE A 263 11.49 -18.43 25.89
CA PHE A 263 11.00 -17.84 24.66
C PHE A 263 10.59 -18.94 23.68
N GLU A 264 9.65 -18.63 22.80
CA GLU A 264 9.23 -19.48 21.69
C GLU A 264 8.96 -18.61 20.46
N SER A 265 9.18 -19.16 19.27
CA SER A 265 8.71 -18.55 18.03
C SER A 265 7.26 -18.96 17.76
N VAL A 266 6.40 -17.99 17.47
CA VAL A 266 5.02 -18.25 17.03
C VAL A 266 4.89 -18.26 15.50
N ASP A 267 5.97 -18.06 14.76
CA ASP A 267 5.92 -17.93 13.31
C ASP A 267 5.49 -19.23 12.62
N GLY A 268 4.36 -19.17 11.90
CA GLY A 268 3.78 -20.30 11.17
C GLY A 268 4.40 -20.57 9.79
N GLY A 269 5.42 -19.82 9.39
CA GLY A 269 6.08 -19.87 8.08
C GLY A 269 7.27 -20.83 8.02
N PHE A 270 7.78 -21.29 9.17
CA PHE A 270 8.89 -22.23 9.26
C PHE A 270 8.76 -23.19 10.47
N SER A 271 9.68 -24.13 10.60
CA SER A 271 9.73 -25.02 11.77
C SER A 271 10.43 -24.33 12.94
N THR A 272 9.69 -24.09 14.03
CA THR A 272 10.18 -23.32 15.19
C THR A 272 11.16 -24.09 16.06
N VAL A 273 11.25 -25.42 15.94
CA VAL A 273 12.08 -26.29 16.80
C VAL A 273 13.51 -25.75 16.99
N ALA A 274 14.18 -25.37 15.90
CA ALA A 274 15.54 -24.86 15.99
C ALA A 274 15.60 -23.45 16.59
N ALA A 275 14.58 -22.62 16.39
CA ALA A 275 14.51 -21.29 17.01
C ALA A 275 14.19 -21.40 18.51
N ASP A 276 13.37 -22.37 18.91
CA ASP A 276 12.98 -22.59 20.31
C ASP A 276 14.14 -23.22 21.11
N GLU A 277 14.90 -24.15 20.51
CA GLU A 277 16.13 -24.73 21.08
C GLU A 277 17.24 -23.67 21.26
N ASP A 278 17.30 -22.66 20.40
CA ASP A 278 18.31 -21.60 20.43
C ASP A 278 17.72 -20.26 19.92
N PRO A 279 17.10 -19.47 20.81
CA PRO A 279 16.47 -18.21 20.44
C PRO A 279 17.42 -17.17 19.84
N HIS A 280 18.74 -17.32 20.01
CA HIS A 280 19.73 -16.41 19.44
C HIS A 280 19.79 -16.46 17.92
N ARG A 281 19.27 -17.54 17.31
CA ARG A 281 19.06 -17.63 15.85
C ARG A 281 18.10 -16.57 15.31
N MET A 282 17.20 -16.10 16.18
CA MET A 282 16.23 -15.07 15.86
C MET A 282 16.69 -13.72 16.41
N VAL A 283 17.07 -13.66 17.68
CA VAL A 283 17.51 -12.42 18.32
C VAL A 283 18.93 -12.63 18.85
N PRO A 284 19.99 -12.20 18.13
CA PRO A 284 21.39 -12.54 18.42
C PRO A 284 21.94 -11.76 19.62
N LEU A 285 21.29 -11.88 20.77
CA LEU A 285 21.59 -11.16 22.01
C LEU A 285 22.96 -11.54 22.59
N ASP A 286 23.31 -12.82 22.52
CA ASP A 286 24.58 -13.37 23.03
C ASP A 286 25.78 -12.68 22.37
N VAL A 287 25.84 -12.73 21.04
CA VAL A 287 26.91 -12.10 20.26
C VAL A 287 26.87 -10.58 20.41
N ALA A 288 25.69 -9.98 20.46
CA ALA A 288 25.55 -8.54 20.63
C ALA A 288 26.09 -8.07 22.01
N ARG A 289 25.89 -8.86 23.06
CA ARG A 289 26.43 -8.60 24.41
C ARG A 289 27.94 -8.84 24.47
N GLU A 290 28.47 -9.85 23.77
CA GLU A 290 29.91 -10.03 23.61
C GLU A 290 30.55 -8.79 22.98
N LEU A 291 29.98 -8.29 21.88
CA LEU A 291 30.48 -7.08 21.20
C LEU A 291 30.40 -5.81 22.07
N GLU A 292 29.35 -5.68 22.89
CA GLU A 292 29.21 -4.59 23.86
C GLU A 292 30.31 -4.66 24.93
N GLN A 293 30.59 -5.85 25.47
CA GLN A 293 31.62 -6.06 26.49
C GLN A 293 33.04 -5.83 25.93
N GLU A 294 33.27 -6.15 24.66
CA GLU A 294 34.52 -5.86 23.96
C GLU A 294 34.69 -4.37 23.60
N GLY A 295 33.63 -3.56 23.75
CA GLY A 295 33.61 -2.16 23.33
C GLY A 295 33.57 -1.98 21.81
N ALA A 296 33.21 -3.03 21.06
CA ALA A 296 33.01 -2.96 19.62
C ALA A 296 31.72 -2.21 19.26
N ILE A 297 30.75 -2.20 20.18
CA ILE A 297 29.54 -1.38 20.10
C ILE A 297 29.38 -0.54 21.38
N GLY A 298 28.75 0.63 21.28
CA GLY A 298 28.53 1.53 22.44
C GLY A 298 27.46 1.03 23.40
N GLY A 299 26.46 0.33 22.88
CA GLY A 299 25.51 -0.40 23.70
C GLY A 299 24.33 -0.99 22.94
N LEU A 300 23.46 -1.70 23.66
CA LEU A 300 22.19 -2.18 23.12
C LEU A 300 20.99 -1.37 23.62
N HIS A 301 20.03 -1.16 22.72
CA HIS A 301 18.69 -0.72 23.10
C HIS A 301 18.10 -1.75 24.09
N PRO A 302 17.50 -1.32 25.22
CA PRO A 302 17.07 -2.22 26.29
C PRO A 302 15.85 -3.06 25.93
N GLU A 303 15.28 -2.92 24.73
CA GLU A 303 14.16 -3.72 24.24
C GLU A 303 14.50 -4.29 22.86
N TYR A 304 13.97 -5.48 22.53
CA TYR A 304 13.90 -5.91 21.13
C TYR A 304 12.48 -5.73 20.61
N LEU A 305 12.36 -5.42 19.32
CA LEU A 305 11.07 -5.25 18.64
C LEU A 305 10.77 -6.51 17.83
N VAL A 306 9.51 -6.95 17.82
CA VAL A 306 9.12 -8.20 17.16
C VAL A 306 7.76 -8.12 16.50
N THR A 307 7.65 -8.73 15.33
CA THR A 307 6.37 -9.10 14.71
C THR A 307 6.52 -10.50 14.07
N THR A 308 5.47 -10.98 13.41
CA THR A 308 5.52 -12.18 12.59
C THR A 308 5.44 -11.78 11.12
N GLY A 309 6.49 -12.01 10.34
CA GLY A 309 6.57 -11.66 8.92
C GLY A 309 5.70 -12.55 8.04
N ASN A 310 5.44 -13.79 8.48
CA ASN A 310 4.68 -14.79 7.72
C ASN A 310 3.32 -14.29 7.25
N GLY A 311 3.22 -14.01 5.94
CA GLY A 311 1.98 -13.60 5.30
C GLY A 311 1.48 -12.20 5.69
N THR A 312 2.29 -11.39 6.39
CA THR A 312 1.92 -10.03 6.76
C THR A 312 1.78 -9.15 5.52
N ALA A 313 0.68 -8.38 5.48
CA ALA A 313 0.37 -7.54 4.33
C ALA A 313 1.39 -6.41 4.20
N VAL A 314 1.80 -6.09 2.97
CA VAL A 314 2.80 -5.02 2.70
C VAL A 314 2.44 -3.69 3.37
N ALA A 315 1.15 -3.33 3.39
CA ALA A 315 0.68 -2.11 4.08
C ALA A 315 0.92 -2.16 5.60
N ALA A 316 0.65 -3.31 6.24
CA ALA A 316 0.90 -3.51 7.67
C ALA A 316 2.41 -3.51 7.97
N SER A 317 3.22 -4.21 7.17
CA SER A 317 4.69 -4.19 7.31
C SER A 317 5.27 -2.78 7.15
N LYS A 318 4.78 -2.01 6.17
CA LYS A 318 5.17 -0.59 6.00
C LYS A 318 4.80 0.24 7.23
N HIS A 319 3.61 0.03 7.80
CA HIS A 319 3.18 0.71 9.01
C HIS A 319 4.07 0.36 10.22
N PHE A 320 4.34 -0.92 10.47
CA PHE A 320 5.22 -1.37 11.56
C PHE A 320 6.63 -0.80 11.41
N GLY A 321 7.19 -0.82 10.20
CA GLY A 321 8.52 -0.26 9.93
C GLY A 321 8.61 1.25 10.20
N VAL A 322 7.56 2.02 9.89
CA VAL A 322 7.48 3.45 10.22
C VAL A 322 7.44 3.66 11.74
N GLU A 323 6.63 2.88 12.47
CA GLU A 323 6.55 2.98 13.92
C GLU A 323 7.85 2.57 14.61
N TRP A 324 8.47 1.46 14.19
CA TRP A 324 9.80 1.04 14.65
C TRP A 324 10.84 2.12 14.43
N ALA A 325 10.91 2.71 13.24
CA ALA A 325 11.85 3.79 12.94
C ALA A 325 11.64 5.01 13.87
N VAL A 326 10.38 5.37 14.13
CA VAL A 326 10.04 6.47 15.06
C VAL A 326 10.48 6.16 16.49
N GLU A 327 10.21 4.96 17.00
CA GLU A 327 10.58 4.55 18.35
C GLU A 327 12.10 4.49 18.54
N LEU A 328 12.80 3.85 17.58
CA LEU A 328 14.26 3.72 17.62
C LEU A 328 14.94 5.10 17.48
N HIS A 329 14.41 5.99 16.64
CA HIS A 329 14.95 7.34 16.51
C HIS A 329 14.78 8.16 17.80
N LYS A 330 13.62 8.06 18.48
CA LYS A 330 13.40 8.71 19.80
C LYS A 330 14.35 8.18 20.87
N ALA A 331 14.71 6.90 20.79
CA ALA A 331 15.65 6.26 21.70
C ALA A 331 17.12 6.50 21.32
N GLU A 332 17.39 7.39 20.35
CA GLU A 332 18.73 7.72 19.86
C GLU A 332 19.52 6.47 19.42
N VAL A 333 18.84 5.48 18.81
CA VAL A 333 19.47 4.29 18.24
C VAL A 333 20.09 4.64 16.88
N GLN A 334 21.34 4.25 16.66
CA GLN A 334 22.08 4.56 15.43
C GLN A 334 21.98 3.47 14.35
N ALA A 335 21.76 2.21 14.75
CA ALA A 335 21.56 1.11 13.81
C ALA A 335 20.71 -0.01 14.40
N ALA A 336 20.11 -0.81 13.53
CA ALA A 336 19.30 -1.96 13.91
C ALA A 336 19.73 -3.21 13.13
N ILE A 337 19.69 -4.36 13.80
CA ILE A 337 19.80 -5.67 13.18
C ILE A 337 18.38 -6.21 13.04
N LEU A 338 17.91 -6.33 11.81
CA LEU A 338 16.65 -6.99 11.48
C LEU A 338 16.94 -8.42 11.01
N SER A 339 16.39 -9.40 11.72
CA SER A 339 16.55 -10.82 11.41
C SER A 339 15.25 -11.45 10.89
N ALA A 340 15.38 -12.65 10.30
CA ALA A 340 14.26 -13.46 9.81
C ALA A 340 13.39 -12.79 8.71
N THR A 341 14.03 -11.99 7.85
CA THR A 341 13.47 -11.43 6.61
C THR A 341 13.51 -12.39 5.43
#